data_AF-A0A1I3HEQ6-F1
#
_entry.id   AF-A0A1I3HEQ6-F1
#
_cell.length_a   1.000
_cell.length_b   1.000
_cell.length_c   1.000
_cell.angle_alpha   90.00
_cell.angle_beta   90.00
_cell.angle_gamma   90.00
#
_symmetry.space_group_name_H-M   'P 1'
#
loop_
_entity.id
_entity.type
_entity.pdbx_description
1 polymer ?
#
loop_
_entity_poly.entity_id
_entity_poly.type
_entity_poly.pdbx_seq_one_letter_code
_entity_poly.pdbx_strand_id
1 'polypeptide(L)'
;MPEVAGGALGAALPLTSGDEAGADAGADLDEDQVVDVVVDQHGYGERSLHVRGHVVAVPSHMMWQDLDPVAFITDFADRIYHVDCKDTRMRLGGGRNGVLSSHLPWGDPRRGWDFVSTGRGDVPWEDSFRALAAIGYDGPISVEWEDAGMDRLHGAPEALAFLRRFDFDPPAAAFDAAFSS
;
A
#
# COMPACT_ATOMS: atom_id res chain seq x y z
N MET A 1 -14.05 -30.79 -33.09
CA MET A 1 -13.69 -29.42 -33.52
C MET A 1 -14.96 -28.71 -33.96
N PRO A 2 -15.46 -27.74 -33.18
CA PRO A 2 -16.26 -26.65 -33.73
C PRO A 2 -15.52 -25.32 -33.59
N GLU A 3 -15.32 -24.72 -34.75
CA GLU A 3 -15.39 -23.30 -35.14
C GLU A 3 -15.07 -22.17 -34.14
N VAL A 4 -14.12 -21.34 -34.57
CA VAL A 4 -13.74 -20.03 -34.05
C VAL A 4 -14.70 -18.97 -34.59
N ALA A 5 -15.36 -18.23 -33.71
CA ALA A 5 -16.05 -16.99 -34.06
C ALA A 5 -15.22 -15.79 -33.58
N GLY A 6 -14.67 -15.04 -34.54
CA GLY A 6 -14.14 -13.71 -34.31
C GLY A 6 -15.28 -12.69 -34.20
N GLY A 7 -15.20 -11.80 -33.22
CA GLY A 7 -16.10 -10.67 -33.02
C GLY A 7 -15.28 -9.41 -32.73
N ALA A 8 -15.56 -8.36 -33.50
CA ALA A 8 -14.78 -7.13 -33.61
C ALA A 8 -14.98 -6.13 -32.45
N LEU A 9 -13.98 -5.25 -32.32
CA LEU A 9 -14.01 -3.85 -31.89
C LEU A 9 -15.38 -3.27 -31.47
N GLY A 10 -15.46 -2.75 -30.23
CA GLY A 10 -16.62 -2.02 -29.74
C GLY A 10 -16.28 -1.00 -28.64
N ALA A 11 -16.16 0.26 -29.08
CA ALA A 11 -16.50 1.50 -28.38
C ALA A 11 -15.78 1.89 -27.06
N ALA A 12 -14.97 2.94 -27.16
CA ALA A 12 -14.67 3.86 -26.05
C ALA A 12 -15.97 4.51 -25.55
N LEU A 13 -16.18 4.51 -24.22
CA LEU A 13 -17.25 5.24 -23.55
C LEU A 13 -16.70 6.54 -22.91
N PRO A 14 -17.49 7.62 -22.86
CA PRO A 14 -17.00 8.99 -22.72
C PRO A 14 -16.63 9.36 -21.28
N LEU A 15 -15.59 10.18 -21.15
CA LEU A 15 -15.24 10.89 -19.91
C LEU A 15 -16.27 12.02 -19.68
N THR A 16 -17.06 11.93 -18.62
CA THR A 16 -17.83 13.06 -18.11
C THR A 16 -17.00 13.79 -17.06
N SER A 17 -16.64 15.05 -17.34
CA SER A 17 -16.18 16.02 -16.36
C SER A 17 -17.33 16.35 -15.40
N GLY A 18 -17.11 16.18 -14.10
CA GLY A 18 -18.07 16.51 -13.05
C GLY A 18 -17.35 17.02 -11.81
N ASP A 19 -17.61 18.29 -11.51
CA ASP A 19 -17.05 19.15 -10.48
C ASP A 19 -17.24 18.68 -9.01
N GLU A 20 -16.31 19.19 -8.17
CA GLU A 20 -16.48 19.63 -6.78
C GLU A 20 -17.09 18.63 -5.76
N ALA A 21 -16.22 18.08 -4.89
CA ALA A 21 -16.64 17.52 -3.60
C ALA A 21 -15.93 18.29 -2.47
N GLY A 22 -16.70 19.13 -1.79
CA GLY A 22 -16.27 20.01 -0.71
C GLY A 22 -15.63 19.27 0.46
N ALA A 23 -14.59 19.88 1.01
CA ALA A 23 -14.01 19.50 2.30
C ALA A 23 -14.98 19.90 3.41
N ASP A 24 -15.56 18.91 4.09
CA ASP A 24 -16.24 19.18 5.35
C ASP A 24 -15.18 19.31 6.45
N ALA A 25 -15.15 20.49 7.06
CA ALA A 25 -14.22 20.86 8.10
C ALA A 25 -14.89 20.64 9.46
N GLY A 26 -14.40 19.66 10.23
CA GLY A 26 -14.68 19.56 11.65
C GLY A 26 -15.24 18.21 12.10
N ALA A 27 -14.35 17.27 12.41
CA ALA A 27 -14.56 16.23 13.42
C ALA A 27 -13.19 15.66 13.81
N ASP A 28 -13.01 15.40 15.10
CA ASP A 28 -11.79 14.89 15.72
C ASP A 28 -11.26 13.64 15.01
N LEU A 29 -9.97 13.65 14.67
CA LEU A 29 -9.27 12.53 14.04
C LEU A 29 -8.98 11.46 15.10
N ASP A 30 -9.85 10.46 15.19
CA ASP A 30 -9.59 9.20 15.89
C ASP A 30 -8.67 8.31 15.03
N GLU A 31 -7.94 7.38 15.66
CA GLU A 31 -7.00 6.44 15.03
C GLU A 31 -7.65 5.54 13.95
N ASP A 32 -8.98 5.64 13.80
CA ASP A 32 -9.86 4.79 12.98
C ASP A 32 -10.48 5.50 11.75
N GLN A 33 -10.04 6.70 11.35
CA GLN A 33 -10.53 7.36 10.11
C GLN A 33 -9.47 7.34 8.99
N VAL A 34 -9.32 6.14 8.42
CA VAL A 34 -8.45 5.86 7.28
C VAL A 34 -9.12 6.29 5.97
N VAL A 35 -8.40 7.04 5.14
CA VAL A 35 -8.75 7.15 3.71
C VAL A 35 -8.13 5.96 3.00
N ASP A 36 -8.92 4.89 2.85
CA ASP A 36 -8.55 3.76 2.01
C ASP A 36 -8.69 4.16 0.54
N VAL A 37 -7.55 4.32 -0.14
CA VAL A 37 -7.53 4.25 -1.60
C VAL A 37 -7.32 2.79 -1.97
N VAL A 38 -8.44 2.08 -2.14
CA VAL A 38 -8.40 0.71 -2.67
C VAL A 38 -8.04 0.78 -4.14
N VAL A 39 -6.93 0.12 -4.50
CA VAL A 39 -6.51 -0.04 -5.90
C VAL A 39 -6.70 -1.50 -6.25
N ASP A 40 -7.78 -1.78 -6.97
CA ASP A 40 -7.95 -3.07 -7.67
C ASP A 40 -7.03 -3.08 -8.90
N GLN A 41 -6.39 -4.22 -9.15
CA GLN A 41 -5.61 -4.54 -10.35
C GLN A 41 -6.42 -4.36 -11.66
N HIS A 42 -7.74 -4.16 -11.59
CA HIS A 42 -8.63 -3.97 -12.74
C HIS A 42 -9.11 -2.52 -13.00
N GLY A 43 -8.57 -1.53 -12.27
CA GLY A 43 -8.87 -0.11 -12.49
C GLY A 43 -9.80 0.51 -11.45
N TYR A 44 -9.78 1.84 -11.36
CA TYR A 44 -10.47 2.64 -10.34
C TYR A 44 -11.97 2.29 -10.24
N GLY A 45 -12.38 1.82 -9.07
CA GLY A 45 -13.78 1.60 -8.68
C GLY A 45 -13.99 1.99 -7.22
N GLU A 46 -15.13 2.63 -6.93
CA GLU A 46 -15.47 3.24 -5.64
C GLU A 46 -15.51 2.25 -4.46
N ARG A 47 -15.13 2.80 -3.28
CA ARG A 47 -15.33 2.36 -1.89
C ARG A 47 -16.02 1.01 -1.67
N SER A 48 -15.24 0.07 -1.16
CA SER A 48 -15.73 -1.07 -0.38
C SER A 48 -15.10 -1.03 1.00
N LEU A 49 -15.86 -0.62 2.02
CA LEU A 49 -15.53 -0.92 3.41
C LEU A 49 -15.75 -2.43 3.61
N HIS A 50 -14.69 -3.22 3.54
CA HIS A 50 -14.76 -4.66 3.75
C HIS A 50 -14.31 -5.04 5.16
N VAL A 51 -15.19 -4.87 6.15
CA VAL A 51 -14.96 -5.42 7.49
C VAL A 51 -15.29 -6.91 7.47
N ARG A 52 -14.34 -7.76 7.10
CA ARG A 52 -14.37 -9.21 7.42
C ARG A 52 -12.96 -9.80 7.55
N GLY A 53 -12.51 -9.96 8.80
CA GLY A 53 -11.51 -10.94 9.22
C GLY A 53 -10.06 -10.65 8.82
N HIS A 54 -9.25 -10.22 9.79
CA HIS A 54 -7.78 -10.14 9.73
C HIS A 54 -7.20 -9.31 8.57
N VAL A 55 -7.25 -7.99 8.73
CA VAL A 55 -6.47 -7.03 7.94
C VAL A 55 -5.00 -7.15 8.37
N VAL A 56 -4.09 -7.36 7.44
CA VAL A 56 -2.65 -7.20 7.69
C VAL A 56 -2.25 -5.83 7.17
N ALA A 57 -2.20 -4.84 8.08
CA ALA A 57 -1.55 -3.56 7.83
C ALA A 57 -0.02 -3.76 7.83
N VAL A 58 0.51 -4.39 6.78
CA VAL A 58 1.96 -4.50 6.56
C VAL A 58 2.42 -3.19 5.91
N PRO A 59 3.52 -2.50 6.31
CA PRO A 59 4.45 -2.73 7.43
C PRO A 59 4.73 -1.53 8.35
N SER A 60 4.00 -0.42 8.22
CA SER A 60 4.27 0.85 8.94
C SER A 60 4.63 0.69 10.43
N HIS A 61 3.82 -0.06 11.19
CA HIS A 61 4.04 -0.28 12.62
C HIS A 61 5.18 -1.25 12.93
N MET A 62 5.47 -2.18 12.02
CA MET A 62 6.57 -3.13 12.15
C MET A 62 7.92 -2.39 12.20
N MET A 63 8.02 -1.27 11.48
CA MET A 63 9.26 -0.48 11.40
C MET A 63 9.75 0.00 12.77
N TRP A 64 8.86 0.59 13.58
CA TRP A 64 9.26 1.10 14.90
C TRP A 64 9.28 0.02 15.99
N GLN A 65 8.65 -1.13 15.73
CA GLN A 65 8.70 -2.33 16.56
C GLN A 65 9.93 -3.21 16.26
N ASP A 66 10.74 -2.83 15.27
CA ASP A 66 11.91 -3.60 14.81
C ASP A 66 11.53 -5.03 14.36
N LEU A 67 10.37 -5.14 13.71
CA LEU A 67 9.88 -6.38 13.11
C LEU A 67 10.19 -6.40 11.62
N ASP A 68 10.63 -7.55 11.12
CA ASP A 68 10.90 -7.79 9.70
C ASP A 68 9.58 -8.04 8.94
N PRO A 69 9.18 -7.12 8.03
CA PRO A 69 7.98 -7.29 7.22
C PRO A 69 8.02 -8.52 6.32
N VAL A 70 9.20 -8.84 5.77
CA VAL A 70 9.39 -9.94 4.83
C VAL A 70 9.19 -11.27 5.56
N ALA A 71 9.84 -11.42 6.72
CA ALA A 71 9.65 -12.60 7.56
C ALA A 71 8.19 -12.77 7.97
N PHE A 72 7.50 -11.68 8.32
CA PHE A 72 6.07 -11.74 8.62
C PHE A 72 5.26 -12.24 7.43
N ILE A 73 5.51 -11.69 6.23
CA ILE A 73 4.81 -12.09 5.01
C ILE A 73 5.00 -13.58 4.73
N THR A 74 6.23 -14.08 4.87
CA THR A 74 6.55 -15.48 4.60
C THR A 74 6.00 -16.44 5.65
N ASP A 75 6.12 -16.09 6.94
CA ASP A 75 5.74 -16.98 8.05
C ASP A 75 4.23 -17.10 8.22
N PHE A 76 3.48 -16.09 7.79
CA PHE A 76 2.02 -16.01 7.90
C PHE A 76 1.31 -16.03 6.55
N ALA A 77 1.95 -16.56 5.50
CA ALA A 77 1.44 -16.59 4.13
C ALA A 77 -0.01 -17.10 4.01
N ASP A 78 -0.41 -18.11 4.80
CA ASP A 78 -1.75 -18.70 4.81
C ASP A 78 -2.82 -17.84 5.51
N ARG A 79 -2.43 -16.70 6.08
CA ARG A 79 -3.27 -15.81 6.90
C ARG A 79 -3.30 -14.37 6.40
N ILE A 80 -2.68 -14.08 5.26
CA ILE A 80 -2.69 -12.75 4.65
C ILE A 80 -3.86 -12.71 3.66
N TYR A 81 -4.91 -11.99 4.04
CA TYR A 81 -6.13 -11.84 3.21
C TYR A 81 -6.17 -10.50 2.48
N HIS A 82 -5.46 -9.50 2.98
CA HIS A 82 -5.50 -8.11 2.52
C HIS A 82 -4.18 -7.42 2.85
N VAL A 83 -3.73 -6.50 1.98
CA VAL A 83 -2.47 -5.76 2.11
C VAL A 83 -2.76 -4.26 2.00
N ASP A 84 -2.46 -3.50 3.06
CA ASP A 84 -2.54 -2.04 3.06
C ASP A 84 -1.15 -1.40 3.08
N CYS A 85 -0.77 -0.73 2.00
CA CYS A 85 0.50 -0.05 1.88
C CYS A 85 0.52 1.28 2.65
N LYS A 86 0.92 1.22 3.92
CA LYS A 86 1.21 2.37 4.78
C LYS A 86 2.70 2.46 5.09
N ASP A 87 3.30 3.64 4.98
CA ASP A 87 4.74 3.84 5.15
C ASP A 87 5.07 4.59 6.46
N THR A 88 6.30 4.44 6.92
CA THR A 88 6.77 5.01 8.18
C THR A 88 8.20 5.47 8.05
N ARG A 89 8.46 6.70 8.46
CA ARG A 89 9.81 7.27 8.50
C ARG A 89 10.36 7.20 9.91
N MET A 90 11.46 6.47 10.06
CA MET A 90 12.23 6.39 11.30
C MET A 90 13.13 7.62 11.47
N ARG A 91 13.16 8.15 12.69
CA ARG A 91 14.00 9.28 13.11
C ARG A 91 14.70 8.99 14.44
N LEU A 92 15.08 7.73 14.62
CA LEU A 92 15.86 7.24 15.75
C LEU A 92 17.37 7.44 15.50
N GLY A 93 18.18 7.33 16.56
CA GLY A 93 19.65 7.42 16.46
C GLY A 93 20.26 8.76 16.92
N GLY A 94 19.47 9.82 17.02
CA GLY A 94 19.92 11.12 17.56
C GLY A 94 19.96 11.21 19.10
N GLY A 95 19.63 10.12 19.80
CA GLY A 95 19.63 10.04 21.27
C GLY A 95 18.52 10.82 22.00
N ARG A 96 17.68 11.57 21.26
CA ARG A 96 16.60 12.39 21.82
C ARG A 96 15.20 11.83 21.55
N ASN A 97 14.98 11.37 20.32
CA ASN A 97 13.71 10.84 19.89
C ASN A 97 13.64 9.36 20.25
N GLY A 98 12.53 8.93 20.86
CA GLY A 98 12.33 7.56 21.31
C GLY A 98 11.21 6.87 20.56
N VAL A 99 11.19 5.53 20.62
CA VAL A 99 10.21 4.67 19.95
C VAL A 99 8.76 5.00 20.34
N LEU A 100 8.52 5.36 21.60
CA LEU A 100 7.17 5.73 22.06
C LEU A 100 6.72 7.12 21.61
N SER A 101 7.59 7.91 20.96
CA SER A 101 7.29 9.25 20.44
C SER A 101 6.70 10.24 21.44
N SER A 102 6.80 9.96 22.75
CA SER A 102 6.54 10.86 23.89
C SER A 102 5.15 11.49 23.91
N HIS A 103 4.11 10.82 23.41
CA HIS A 103 2.76 11.36 23.28
C HIS A 103 2.70 12.69 22.49
N LEU A 104 3.66 12.92 21.59
CA LEU A 104 3.70 14.10 20.75
C LEU A 104 2.69 13.97 19.60
N PRO A 105 2.10 15.08 19.13
CA PRO A 105 1.18 15.06 17.99
C PRO A 105 1.90 14.60 16.70
N TRP A 106 1.16 14.03 15.76
CA TRP A 106 1.66 13.70 14.42
C TRP A 106 2.29 14.92 13.74
N GLY A 107 3.37 14.72 12.99
CA GLY A 107 4.16 15.77 12.35
C GLY A 107 5.19 16.46 13.26
N ASP A 108 5.18 16.22 14.58
CA ASP A 108 6.18 16.80 15.47
C ASP A 108 7.58 16.20 15.18
N PRO A 109 8.60 17.02 14.83
CA PRO A 109 9.92 16.51 14.44
C PRO A 109 10.69 15.82 15.58
N ARG A 110 10.19 15.89 16.82
CA ARG A 110 10.76 15.22 18.00
C ARG A 110 10.23 13.79 18.18
N ARG A 111 9.30 13.33 17.35
CA ARG A 111 8.87 11.92 17.32
C ARG A 111 10.01 11.01 16.84
N GLY A 112 10.03 9.79 17.36
CA GLY A 112 10.98 8.76 16.94
C GLY A 112 10.68 8.20 15.56
N TRP A 113 9.43 8.30 15.15
CA TRP A 113 8.92 7.90 13.84
C TRP A 113 7.59 8.62 13.58
N ASP A 114 7.20 8.69 12.32
CA ASP A 114 5.94 9.28 11.88
C ASP A 114 5.42 8.56 10.64
N PHE A 115 4.10 8.60 10.43
CA PHE A 115 3.51 8.16 9.17
C PHE A 115 3.81 9.18 8.08
N VAL A 116 4.16 8.69 6.91
CA VAL A 116 4.49 9.50 5.74
C VAL A 116 3.89 8.87 4.50
N SER A 117 3.67 9.68 3.46
CA SER A 117 3.16 9.19 2.19
C SER A 117 4.05 8.08 1.64
N THR A 118 3.44 7.00 1.16
CA THR A 118 4.17 5.81 0.71
C THR A 118 5.22 6.12 -0.35
N GLY A 119 6.43 5.64 -0.11
CA GLY A 119 7.63 5.96 -0.90
C GLY A 119 8.50 7.06 -0.32
N ARG A 120 8.11 7.63 0.82
CA ARG A 120 8.89 8.63 1.58
C ARG A 120 9.37 8.12 2.93
N GLY A 121 8.96 6.92 3.34
CA GLY A 121 9.38 6.31 4.60
C GLY A 121 10.56 5.36 4.42
N ASP A 122 10.61 4.35 5.28
CA ASP A 122 11.70 3.38 5.40
C ASP A 122 11.23 1.94 5.22
N VAL A 123 9.95 1.71 4.89
CA VAL A 123 9.46 0.37 4.59
C VAL A 123 10.20 -0.24 3.38
N PRO A 124 10.67 -1.51 3.45
CA PRO A 124 11.38 -2.17 2.36
C PRO A 124 10.42 -2.67 1.26
N TRP A 125 9.82 -1.75 0.50
CA TRP A 125 8.75 -2.07 -0.46
C TRP A 125 9.14 -3.09 -1.54
N GLU A 126 10.35 -3.01 -2.10
CA GLU A 126 10.84 -3.98 -3.09
C GLU A 126 10.81 -5.41 -2.52
N ASP A 127 11.35 -5.59 -1.32
CA ASP A 127 11.42 -6.91 -0.69
C ASP A 127 10.04 -7.40 -0.25
N SER A 128 9.19 -6.51 0.27
CA SER A 128 7.81 -6.83 0.63
C SER A 128 6.99 -7.30 -0.56
N PHE A 129 7.05 -6.62 -1.71
CA PHE A 129 6.32 -7.03 -2.92
C PHE A 129 6.87 -8.34 -3.49
N ARG A 130 8.19 -8.57 -3.44
CA ARG A 130 8.77 -9.85 -3.81
C ARG A 130 8.33 -10.98 -2.89
N ALA A 131 8.19 -10.72 -1.59
CA ALA A 131 7.68 -11.69 -0.63
C ALA A 131 6.21 -12.04 -0.92
N LEU A 132 5.37 -11.03 -1.18
CA LEU A 132 3.96 -11.23 -1.59
C LEU A 132 3.86 -12.08 -2.87
N ALA A 133 4.67 -11.77 -3.88
CA ALA A 133 4.72 -12.56 -5.11
C ALA A 133 5.22 -14.00 -4.85
N ALA A 134 6.22 -14.17 -3.97
CA ALA A 134 6.77 -15.48 -3.64
C ALA A 134 5.79 -16.39 -2.88
N ILE A 135 4.92 -15.82 -2.04
CA ILE A 135 3.85 -16.58 -1.37
C ILE A 135 2.62 -16.78 -2.27
N GLY A 136 2.61 -16.20 -3.47
CA GLY A 136 1.50 -16.30 -4.42
C GLY A 136 0.27 -15.50 -4.00
N TYR A 137 0.45 -14.37 -3.31
CA TYR A 137 -0.65 -13.48 -2.95
C TYR A 137 -1.29 -12.88 -4.21
N ASP A 138 -2.61 -13.06 -4.37
CA ASP A 138 -3.40 -12.62 -5.53
C ASP A 138 -4.56 -11.68 -5.15
N GLY A 139 -4.58 -11.23 -3.89
CA GLY A 139 -5.58 -10.31 -3.37
C GLY A 139 -5.28 -8.82 -3.69
N PRO A 140 -6.19 -7.92 -3.29
CA PRO A 140 -6.01 -6.49 -3.51
C PRO A 140 -4.86 -5.90 -2.71
N ILE A 141 -4.15 -4.94 -3.30
CA ILE A 141 -3.14 -4.11 -2.62
C ILE A 141 -3.68 -2.68 -2.56
N SER A 142 -4.02 -2.22 -1.36
CA SER A 142 -4.56 -0.87 -1.13
C SER A 142 -3.48 0.10 -0.65
N VAL A 143 -3.77 1.39 -0.81
CA VAL A 143 -2.96 2.47 -0.23
C VAL A 143 -3.75 3.10 0.89
N GLU A 144 -3.31 2.84 2.13
CA GLU A 144 -3.74 3.58 3.30
C GLU A 144 -2.87 4.85 3.39
N TRP A 145 -3.43 5.99 3.01
CA TRP A 145 -2.68 7.23 2.96
C TRP A 145 -2.74 7.99 4.30
N GLU A 146 -1.57 8.26 4.89
CA GLU A 146 -1.43 9.10 6.08
C GLU A 146 -0.08 9.84 6.08
N ASP A 147 -0.12 11.17 6.13
CA ASP A 147 1.07 12.03 6.27
C ASP A 147 0.65 13.39 6.84
N ALA A 148 1.07 13.70 8.07
CA ALA A 148 0.75 14.98 8.71
C ALA A 148 1.46 16.19 8.08
N GLY A 149 2.47 15.96 7.24
CA GLY A 149 3.27 16.97 6.56
C GLY A 149 2.90 17.19 5.09
N MET A 150 1.86 16.52 4.57
CA MET A 150 1.51 16.55 3.15
C MET A 150 -0.01 16.67 2.95
N ASP A 151 -0.45 17.23 1.82
CA ASP A 151 -1.85 17.21 1.42
C ASP A 151 -2.21 15.87 0.76
N ARG A 152 -3.34 15.28 1.16
CA ARG A 152 -3.82 13.98 0.69
C ARG A 152 -4.07 13.93 -0.82
N LEU A 153 -4.53 15.05 -1.41
CA LEU A 153 -4.81 15.11 -2.85
C LEU A 153 -3.53 15.09 -3.69
N HIS A 154 -2.39 15.44 -3.09
CA HIS A 154 -1.08 15.30 -3.69
C HIS A 154 -0.45 13.93 -3.37
N GLY A 155 -0.47 13.53 -2.10
CA GLY A 155 0.24 12.36 -1.64
C GLY A 155 -0.37 11.03 -2.11
N ALA A 156 -1.70 10.89 -2.13
CA ALA A 156 -2.32 9.61 -2.50
C ALA A 156 -2.04 9.20 -3.96
N PRO A 157 -2.15 10.10 -4.97
CA PRO A 157 -1.73 9.78 -6.34
C PRO A 157 -0.23 9.47 -6.46
N GLU A 158 0.62 10.16 -5.70
CA GLU A 158 2.07 9.93 -5.70
C GLU A 158 2.42 8.54 -5.12
N ALA A 159 1.82 8.19 -3.98
CA ALA A 159 1.98 6.90 -3.32
C ALA A 159 1.59 5.74 -4.25
N LEU A 160 0.46 5.86 -4.94
CA LEU A 160 0.03 4.87 -5.92
C LEU A 160 1.02 4.74 -7.08
N ALA A 161 1.47 5.87 -7.64
CA ALA A 161 2.44 5.86 -8.72
C ALA A 161 3.78 5.23 -8.28
N PHE A 162 4.20 5.44 -7.04
CA PHE A 162 5.38 4.83 -6.44
C PHE A 162 5.24 3.31 -6.34
N LEU A 163 4.12 2.81 -5.80
CA LEU A 163 3.88 1.38 -5.57
C LEU A 163 3.76 0.56 -6.86
N ARG A 164 3.16 1.14 -7.91
CA ARG A 164 3.07 0.49 -9.23
C ARG A 164 4.41 0.11 -9.85
N ARG A 165 5.52 0.64 -9.34
CA ARG A 165 6.86 0.27 -9.81
C ARG A 165 7.29 -1.13 -9.34
N PHE A 166 6.62 -1.67 -8.33
CA PHE A 166 6.88 -3.01 -7.79
C PHE A 166 5.88 -4.07 -8.28
N ASP A 167 4.84 -3.64 -9.01
CA ASP A 167 3.84 -4.50 -9.61
C ASP A 167 4.31 -4.98 -10.99
N PHE A 168 5.13 -6.03 -10.99
CA PHE A 168 5.69 -6.63 -12.20
C PHE A 168 5.42 -8.14 -12.24
N ASP A 169 5.21 -8.65 -13.46
CA ASP A 169 4.94 -10.06 -13.69
C ASP A 169 6.13 -10.95 -13.23
N PRO A 170 5.86 -12.07 -12.56
CA PRO A 170 6.88 -13.06 -12.30
C PRO A 170 7.36 -13.70 -13.61
N PRO A 171 8.61 -14.19 -13.67
CA PRO A 171 9.11 -14.85 -14.87
C PRO A 171 8.34 -16.16 -15.14
N ALA A 172 8.07 -16.44 -16.41
CA ALA A 172 7.34 -17.64 -16.83
C ALA A 172 8.12 -18.97 -16.59
N ALA A 173 9.42 -18.88 -16.37
CA ALA A 173 10.29 -20.02 -16.08
C ALA A 173 11.29 -19.66 -14.99
N ALA A 174 11.78 -20.67 -14.27
CA ALA A 174 12.88 -20.50 -13.33
C ALA A 174 14.12 -19.95 -14.04
N PHE A 175 14.85 -19.05 -13.38
CA PHE A 175 16.07 -18.45 -13.93
C PHE A 175 17.09 -19.50 -14.37
N ASP A 176 17.35 -20.51 -13.53
CA ASP A 176 18.33 -21.58 -13.80
C ASP A 176 17.94 -22.49 -14.98
N ALA A 177 16.65 -22.56 -15.33
CA ALA A 177 16.19 -23.33 -16.47
C ALA A 177 16.73 -22.77 -17.80
N ALA A 178 17.07 -21.47 -17.86
CA ALA A 178 17.67 -20.86 -19.04
C ALA A 178 19.09 -21.37 -19.36
N PHE A 179 19.75 -22.03 -18.40
CA PHE A 179 21.13 -22.51 -18.53
C PHE A 179 21.24 -24.04 -18.53
N SER A 180 20.13 -24.74 -18.44
CA SER A 180 20.09 -26.21 -18.46
C SER A 180 20.03 -26.70 -19.91
N SER A 181 21.17 -27.12 -20.46
CA SER A 181 21.33 -27.70 -21.81
C SER A 181 21.63 -29.19 -21.76
#